data_AF-A0A6B3NZC6-F1
#
_entry.id   AF-A0A6B3NZC6-F1
#
_cell.length_a   1.000
_cell.length_b   1.000
_cell.length_c   1.000
_cell.angle_alpha   90.00
_cell.angle_beta   90.00
_cell.angle_gamma   90.00
#
_symmetry.space_group_name_H-M   'P 1'
#
loop_
_entity.id
_entity.type
_entity.pdbx_description
1 polymer ?
#
loop_
_entity_poly.entity_id
_entity_poly.type
_entity_poly.pdbx_seq_one_letter_code
_entity_poly.pdbx_strand_id
1 'polypeptide(L)'
;MLLQERNLTDEDQWLELINLYGGNPLWLNIIADAIEDLCDASVAQFLSCSTLYLGDLEPILERIFQRLSELEKQVIFWIANQETTVDISITPADFPHSHSDLWKGIQSLKRRCLVEKVMEAEGSFFTIQPVVKSFGKMLQRYALGNREQGTGNSTL
;
A
#
# COMPACT_ATOMS: atom_id res chain seq x y z
N MET A 1 -14.60 -9.96 17.10
CA MET A 1 -13.80 -9.75 15.88
C MET A 1 -14.29 -8.45 15.29
N LEU A 2 -13.39 -7.55 14.87
CA LEU A 2 -13.75 -6.17 14.52
C LEU A 2 -14.95 -6.07 13.56
N LEU A 3 -14.98 -6.86 12.47
CA LEU A 3 -16.08 -6.81 11.48
C LEU A 3 -17.43 -7.27 12.06
N GLN A 4 -17.41 -8.19 13.01
CA GLN A 4 -18.61 -8.65 13.72
C GLN A 4 -19.14 -7.58 14.68
N GLU A 5 -18.26 -6.88 15.38
CA GLU A 5 -18.63 -5.78 16.28
C GLU A 5 -19.24 -4.59 15.53
N ARG A 6 -18.91 -4.47 14.24
CA ARG A 6 -19.45 -3.49 13.30
C ARG A 6 -20.79 -3.88 12.65
N ASN A 7 -21.31 -5.07 12.94
CA ASN A 7 -22.54 -5.60 12.34
C ASN A 7 -22.51 -5.64 10.80
N LEU A 8 -21.33 -5.84 10.20
CA LEU A 8 -21.23 -6.06 8.76
C LEU A 8 -21.84 -7.41 8.37
N THR A 9 -22.39 -7.52 7.17
CA THR A 9 -22.96 -8.77 6.65
C THR A 9 -21.93 -9.55 5.82
N ASP A 10 -22.35 -10.68 5.24
CA ASP A 10 -21.54 -11.51 4.32
C ASP A 10 -20.25 -12.04 4.97
N GLU A 11 -20.40 -12.74 6.12
CA GLU A 11 -19.29 -13.29 6.90
C GLU A 11 -18.33 -14.18 6.10
N ASP A 12 -18.85 -14.88 5.09
CA ASP A 12 -18.08 -15.71 4.16
C ASP A 12 -17.08 -14.90 3.32
N GLN A 13 -17.33 -13.61 3.13
CA GLN A 13 -16.49 -12.67 2.39
C GLN A 13 -15.51 -11.88 3.26
N TRP A 14 -15.57 -12.02 4.59
CA TRP A 14 -14.72 -11.24 5.49
C TRP A 14 -13.23 -11.52 5.33
N LEU A 15 -12.86 -12.77 5.02
CA LEU A 15 -11.45 -13.11 4.80
C LEU A 15 -10.89 -12.37 3.57
N GLU A 16 -11.69 -12.22 2.52
CA GLU A 16 -11.31 -11.46 1.32
C GLU A 16 -11.07 -9.98 1.68
N LEU A 17 -11.99 -9.36 2.43
CA LEU A 17 -11.84 -7.99 2.92
C LEU A 17 -10.59 -7.81 3.79
N ILE A 18 -10.35 -8.75 4.72
CA ILE A 18 -9.17 -8.75 5.59
C ILE A 18 -7.90 -8.79 4.76
N ASN A 19 -7.83 -9.68 3.77
CA ASN A 19 -6.67 -9.79 2.89
C ASN A 19 -6.48 -8.53 2.03
N LEU A 20 -7.57 -7.94 1.53
CA LEU A 20 -7.55 -6.70 0.73
C LEU A 20 -6.92 -5.53 1.50
N TYR A 21 -7.16 -5.44 2.82
CA TYR A 21 -6.59 -4.41 3.69
C TYR A 21 -5.39 -4.87 4.53
N GLY A 22 -4.86 -6.07 4.26
CA GLY A 22 -3.66 -6.62 4.90
C GLY A 22 -3.83 -6.95 6.39
N GLY A 23 -5.05 -7.18 6.85
CA GLY A 23 -5.35 -7.54 8.25
C GLY A 23 -5.06 -6.45 9.28
N ASN A 24 -4.78 -5.22 8.84
CA ASN A 24 -4.50 -4.10 9.73
C ASN A 24 -5.82 -3.62 10.38
N PRO A 25 -5.96 -3.71 11.71
CA PRO A 25 -7.21 -3.34 12.38
C PRO A 25 -7.60 -1.88 12.17
N LEU A 26 -6.62 -0.97 12.03
CA LEU A 26 -6.90 0.45 11.77
C LEU A 26 -7.55 0.64 10.39
N TRP A 27 -6.98 0.01 9.36
CA TRP A 27 -7.53 0.08 8.00
C TRP A 27 -8.92 -0.53 7.93
N LEU A 28 -9.08 -1.71 8.54
CA LEU A 28 -10.37 -2.39 8.59
C LEU A 28 -11.43 -1.58 9.34
N ASN A 29 -11.05 -0.89 10.42
CA ASN A 29 -12.00 -0.06 11.16
C ASN A 29 -12.53 1.11 10.33
N ILE A 30 -11.65 1.79 9.60
CA ILE A 30 -12.01 2.94 8.76
C ILE A 30 -12.86 2.48 7.57
N ILE A 31 -12.52 1.34 6.98
CA ILE A 31 -13.29 0.81 5.85
C ILE A 31 -14.64 0.25 6.30
N ALA A 32 -14.75 -0.25 7.52
CA ALA A 32 -16.05 -0.64 8.07
C ALA A 32 -17.03 0.55 8.11
N ASP A 33 -16.58 1.77 8.46
CA ASP A 33 -17.43 2.97 8.37
C ASP A 33 -17.93 3.18 6.93
N ALA A 34 -17.04 3.08 5.94
CA ALA A 34 -17.41 3.24 4.55
C ALA A 34 -18.37 2.14 4.05
N ILE A 35 -18.23 0.90 4.53
CA ILE A 35 -19.14 -0.21 4.17
C ILE A 35 -20.52 0.01 4.79
N GLU A 36 -20.59 0.42 6.06
CA GLU A 36 -21.85 0.77 6.74
C GLU A 36 -22.57 1.90 5.98
N ASP A 37 -21.85 2.99 5.67
CA ASP A 37 -22.42 4.21 5.11
C ASP A 37 -22.77 4.10 3.61
N LEU A 38 -21.97 3.38 2.82
CA LEU A 38 -22.09 3.36 1.35
C LEU A 38 -22.68 2.06 0.79
N CYS A 39 -22.71 0.99 1.58
CA CYS A 39 -23.11 -0.35 1.13
C CYS A 39 -24.12 -1.01 2.08
N ASP A 40 -24.78 -0.24 2.94
CA ASP A 40 -25.78 -0.74 3.90
C ASP A 40 -25.25 -1.96 4.71
N ALA A 41 -23.98 -1.87 5.13
CA ALA A 41 -23.23 -2.92 5.83
C ALA A 41 -22.90 -4.19 5.02
N SER A 42 -23.18 -4.25 3.71
CA SER A 42 -22.84 -5.38 2.83
C SER A 42 -21.39 -5.37 2.35
N VAL A 43 -20.63 -6.35 2.83
CA VAL A 43 -19.25 -6.60 2.39
C VAL A 43 -19.24 -7.11 0.94
N ALA A 44 -20.21 -7.93 0.54
CA ALA A 44 -20.31 -8.41 -0.83
C ALA A 44 -20.54 -7.27 -1.83
N GLN A 45 -21.42 -6.31 -1.49
CA GLN A 45 -21.63 -5.11 -2.30
C GLN A 45 -20.36 -4.27 -2.39
N PHE A 46 -19.66 -4.06 -1.27
CA PHE A 46 -18.42 -3.31 -1.25
C PHE A 46 -17.33 -3.96 -2.13
N LEU A 47 -17.13 -5.27 -2.00
CA LEU A 47 -16.13 -6.03 -2.76
C LEU A 47 -16.49 -6.17 -4.26
N SER A 48 -17.73 -5.91 -4.65
CA SER A 48 -18.11 -5.86 -6.07
C SER A 48 -17.41 -4.72 -6.83
N CYS A 49 -16.88 -3.71 -6.11
CA CYS A 49 -16.00 -2.70 -6.68
C CYS A 49 -14.64 -3.32 -6.99
N SER A 50 -14.22 -3.30 -8.25
CA SER A 50 -12.99 -3.96 -8.72
C SER A 50 -11.68 -3.34 -8.23
N THR A 51 -11.74 -2.23 -7.50
CA THR A 51 -10.58 -1.45 -7.07
C THR A 51 -10.55 -1.28 -5.57
N LEU A 52 -9.36 -1.40 -4.96
CA LEU A 52 -9.13 -1.08 -3.55
C LEU A 52 -9.55 0.37 -3.28
N TYR A 53 -10.62 0.54 -2.52
CA TYR A 53 -11.12 1.84 -2.09
C TYR A 53 -10.27 2.36 -0.93
N LEU A 54 -9.73 3.57 -1.08
CA LEU A 54 -8.92 4.21 -0.05
C LEU A 54 -9.76 5.16 0.81
N GLY A 55 -10.61 6.00 0.22
CA GLY A 55 -11.53 6.87 0.97
C GLY A 55 -10.82 7.64 2.10
N ASP A 56 -11.32 7.51 3.33
CA ASP A 56 -10.74 8.16 4.52
C ASP A 56 -9.33 7.67 4.90
N LEU A 57 -8.83 6.62 4.26
CA LEU A 57 -7.42 6.20 4.37
C LEU A 57 -6.47 7.16 3.64
N GLU A 58 -6.91 7.79 2.54
CA GLU A 58 -6.08 8.68 1.72
C GLU A 58 -5.38 9.79 2.53
N PRO A 59 -6.09 10.63 3.32
CA PRO A 59 -5.44 11.70 4.07
C PRO A 59 -4.47 11.17 5.15
N ILE A 60 -4.69 9.97 5.66
CA ILE A 60 -3.77 9.32 6.61
C ILE A 60 -2.50 8.90 5.88
N LEU A 61 -2.65 8.26 4.72
CA LEU A 61 -1.54 7.81 3.89
C LEU A 61 -0.72 9.00 3.36
N GLU A 62 -1.37 10.08 2.93
CA GLU A 62 -0.71 11.32 2.56
C GLU A 62 0.22 11.83 3.67
N ARG A 63 -0.29 11.91 4.90
CA ARG A 63 0.49 12.36 6.06
C ARG A 63 1.65 11.42 6.36
N ILE A 64 1.46 10.11 6.21
CA ILE A 64 2.53 9.11 6.35
C ILE A 64 3.62 9.39 5.31
N PHE A 65 3.26 9.49 4.02
CA PHE A 65 4.18 9.66 2.91
C PHE A 65 4.90 11.02 2.91
N GLN A 66 4.24 12.09 3.34
CA GLN A 66 4.87 13.42 3.50
C GLN A 66 6.06 13.39 4.46
N ARG A 67 6.03 12.51 5.47
CA ARG A 67 7.08 12.36 6.50
C ARG A 67 8.17 11.36 6.12
N LEU A 68 8.05 10.71 4.95
CA LEU A 68 9.08 9.82 4.44
C LEU A 68 10.17 10.64 3.73
N SER A 69 11.41 10.22 3.94
CA SER A 69 12.53 10.67 3.13
C SER A 69 12.38 10.22 1.68
N GLU A 70 13.09 10.86 0.77
CA GLU A 70 13.06 10.49 -0.64
C GLU A 70 13.53 9.04 -0.86
N LEU A 71 14.53 8.58 -0.10
CA LEU A 71 14.98 7.19 -0.14
C LEU A 71 13.88 6.21 0.30
N GLU A 72 13.17 6.51 1.39
CA GLU A 72 12.06 5.68 1.87
C GLU A 72 10.93 5.61 0.84
N LYS A 73 10.56 6.73 0.21
CA LYS A 73 9.55 6.77 -0.85
C LYS A 73 9.99 5.91 -2.04
N GLN A 74 11.24 6.02 -2.47
CA GLN A 74 11.77 5.24 -3.59
C GLN A 74 11.80 3.75 -3.29
N VAL A 75 12.11 3.33 -2.06
CA VAL A 75 12.01 1.92 -1.65
C VAL A 75 10.55 1.45 -1.68
N ILE A 76 9.59 2.22 -1.14
CA ILE A 76 8.16 1.88 -1.25
C ILE A 76 7.73 1.75 -2.70
N PHE A 77 8.09 2.72 -3.53
CA PHE A 77 7.76 2.74 -4.95
C PHE A 77 8.35 1.53 -5.68
N TRP A 78 9.58 1.16 -5.39
CA TRP A 78 10.19 -0.03 -5.95
C TRP A 78 9.45 -1.31 -5.53
N ILE A 79 9.24 -1.54 -4.22
CA ILE A 79 8.49 -2.71 -3.72
C ILE A 79 7.06 -2.75 -4.27
N ALA A 80 6.41 -1.58 -4.40
CA ALA A 80 5.04 -1.49 -4.87
C ALA A 80 4.88 -2.01 -6.30
N ASN A 81 5.92 -1.91 -7.13
CA ASN A 81 5.90 -2.40 -8.52
C ASN A 81 6.23 -3.89 -8.65
N GLN A 82 6.68 -4.55 -7.58
CA GLN A 82 6.93 -5.99 -7.60
C GLN A 82 5.61 -6.77 -7.46
N GLU A 83 5.49 -7.88 -8.18
CA GLU A 83 4.31 -8.75 -8.11
C GLU A 83 4.28 -9.57 -6.82
N THR A 84 5.46 -10.02 -6.37
CA THR A 84 5.65 -10.87 -5.19
C THR A 84 6.38 -10.13 -4.07
N THR A 85 6.58 -10.82 -2.94
CA THR A 85 7.53 -10.42 -1.92
C THR A 85 8.94 -10.31 -2.53
N VAL A 86 9.79 -9.47 -1.92
CA VAL A 86 11.09 -9.11 -2.50
C VAL A 86 12.25 -9.64 -1.67
N ASP A 87 13.26 -10.18 -2.34
CA ASP A 87 14.56 -10.45 -1.73
C ASP A 87 15.44 -9.19 -1.82
N ILE A 88 16.09 -8.86 -0.71
CA ILE A 88 17.02 -7.73 -0.59
C ILE A 88 18.45 -8.18 -0.24
N SER A 89 18.74 -9.49 -0.31
CA SER A 89 20.06 -10.07 -0.08
C SER A 89 21.09 -9.57 -1.10
N ILE A 90 20.63 -9.24 -2.31
CA ILE A 90 21.37 -8.59 -3.38
C ILE A 90 20.62 -7.32 -3.82
N THR A 91 21.30 -6.36 -4.44
CA THR A 91 20.61 -5.21 -5.03
C THR A 91 19.92 -5.63 -6.31
N PRO A 92 18.60 -5.43 -6.43
CA PRO A 92 17.86 -5.63 -7.66
C PRO A 92 18.34 -4.69 -8.76
N ALA A 93 18.40 -5.16 -10.00
CA ALA A 93 18.89 -4.37 -11.13
C ALA A 93 18.01 -3.15 -11.45
N ASP A 94 16.75 -3.18 -11.05
CA ASP A 94 15.74 -2.13 -11.23
C ASP A 94 15.67 -1.16 -10.05
N PHE A 95 16.48 -1.34 -9.01
CA PHE A 95 16.58 -0.40 -7.89
C PHE A 95 17.64 0.69 -8.19
N PRO A 96 17.28 1.99 -8.17
CA PRO A 96 18.13 3.06 -8.69
C PRO A 96 19.29 3.48 -7.77
N HIS A 97 19.51 2.83 -6.63
CA HIS A 97 20.54 3.20 -5.64
C HIS A 97 21.42 2.04 -5.20
N SER A 98 22.39 2.35 -4.33
CA SER A 98 23.30 1.35 -3.78
C SER A 98 22.58 0.32 -2.90
N HIS A 99 23.22 -0.84 -2.72
CA HIS A 99 22.74 -1.87 -1.79
C HIS A 99 22.57 -1.34 -0.36
N SER A 100 23.52 -0.52 0.07
CA SER A 100 23.50 0.11 1.39
C SER A 100 22.25 0.99 1.56
N ASP A 101 21.85 1.72 0.51
CA ASP A 101 20.68 2.60 0.58
C ASP A 101 19.38 1.80 0.59
N LEU A 102 19.31 0.69 -0.16
CA LEU A 102 18.19 -0.26 -0.05
C LEU A 102 18.04 -0.74 1.40
N TRP A 103 19.13 -1.20 2.02
CA TRP A 103 19.10 -1.67 3.41
C TRP A 103 18.69 -0.58 4.41
N LYS A 104 19.22 0.63 4.27
CA LYS A 104 18.84 1.78 5.11
C LYS A 104 17.35 2.09 4.96
N GLY A 105 16.85 2.13 3.73
CA GLY A 105 15.45 2.40 3.43
C GLY A 105 14.52 1.33 4.01
N ILE A 106 14.82 0.05 3.77
CA ILE A 106 14.07 -1.08 4.35
C ILE A 106 14.08 -1.02 5.88
N GLN A 107 15.24 -0.82 6.51
CA GLN A 107 15.34 -0.77 7.96
C GLN A 107 14.52 0.40 8.54
N SER A 108 14.58 1.57 7.90
CA SER A 108 13.82 2.75 8.32
C SER A 108 12.31 2.52 8.20
N LEU A 109 11.86 2.00 7.05
CA LEU A 109 10.45 1.68 6.80
C LEU A 109 9.91 0.60 7.74
N LYS A 110 10.73 -0.41 8.06
CA LYS A 110 10.36 -1.44 9.04
C LYS A 110 10.15 -0.88 10.44
N ARG A 111 10.99 0.08 10.88
CA ARG A 111 10.79 0.78 12.18
C ARG A 111 9.51 1.61 12.20
N ARG A 112 9.02 2.03 11.03
CA ARG A 112 7.75 2.74 10.85
C ARG A 112 6.56 1.80 10.60
N CYS A 113 6.77 0.48 10.64
CA CYS A 113 5.75 -0.54 10.34
C CYS A 113 5.14 -0.43 8.94
N LEU A 114 5.89 0.08 7.96
CA LEU A 114 5.45 0.16 6.55
C LEU A 114 5.97 -0.98 5.68
N VAL A 115 7.06 -1.62 6.12
CA VAL A 115 7.64 -2.82 5.50
C VAL A 115 7.59 -3.96 6.51
N GLU A 116 7.16 -5.11 6.03
CA GLU A 116 7.03 -6.35 6.78
C GLU A 116 8.04 -7.38 6.28
N LYS A 117 8.51 -8.23 7.19
CA LYS A 117 9.40 -9.33 6.88
C LYS A 117 8.58 -10.60 6.83
N VAL A 118 8.65 -11.32 5.72
CA VAL A 118 7.99 -12.61 5.51
C VAL A 118 9.06 -13.70 5.48
N MET A 119 8.77 -14.82 6.13
CA MET A 119 9.63 -16.00 6.08
C MET A 119 9.05 -16.96 5.03
N GLU A 120 9.85 -17.31 4.04
CA GLU A 120 9.51 -18.27 3.00
C GLU A 120 10.54 -19.42 3.02
N ALA A 121 10.27 -20.50 2.27
CA ALA A 121 11.13 -21.70 2.26
C ALA A 121 12.59 -21.37 1.90
N GLU A 122 12.79 -20.36 1.06
CA GLU A 122 14.07 -19.96 0.48
C GLU A 122 14.78 -18.85 1.26
N GLY A 123 14.13 -18.27 2.28
CA GLY A 123 14.75 -17.25 3.12
C GLY A 123 13.81 -16.17 3.63
N SER A 124 14.38 -14.96 3.74
CA SER A 124 13.73 -13.79 4.32
C SER A 124 13.36 -12.79 3.25
N PHE A 125 12.07 -12.63 3.01
CA PHE A 125 11.54 -11.71 2.02
C PHE A 125 10.86 -10.51 2.69
N PHE A 126 10.59 -9.49 1.89
CA PHE A 126 10.00 -8.24 2.37
C PHE A 126 8.78 -7.87 1.54
N THR A 127 7.82 -7.24 2.19
CA THR A 127 6.61 -6.74 1.54
C THR A 127 6.13 -5.47 2.23
N ILE A 128 5.13 -4.82 1.64
CA ILE A 128 4.42 -3.67 2.21
C ILE A 128 2.92 -3.98 2.24
N GLN A 129 2.19 -3.34 3.14
CA GLN A 129 0.73 -3.56 3.25
C GLN A 129 0.01 -3.18 1.94
N PRO A 130 -1.07 -3.89 1.55
CA PRO A 130 -1.80 -3.63 0.31
C PRO A 130 -2.23 -2.17 0.14
N VAL A 131 -2.67 -1.53 1.23
CA VAL A 131 -3.07 -0.11 1.26
C VAL A 131 -1.90 0.82 0.92
N VAL A 132 -0.72 0.57 1.51
CA VAL A 132 0.51 1.34 1.25
C VAL A 132 0.98 1.12 -0.19
N LYS A 133 0.88 -0.12 -0.70
CA LYS A 133 1.19 -0.49 -2.08
C LYS A 133 0.30 0.27 -3.07
N SER A 134 -1.02 0.25 -2.84
CA SER A 134 -2.00 0.92 -3.69
C SER A 134 -1.74 2.43 -3.75
N PHE A 135 -1.56 3.06 -2.59
CA PHE A 135 -1.29 4.49 -2.51
C PHE A 135 0.07 4.88 -3.12
N GLY A 136 1.11 4.07 -2.92
CA GLY A 136 2.41 4.26 -3.58
C GLY A 136 2.30 4.24 -5.11
N LYS A 137 1.57 3.27 -5.68
CA LYS A 137 1.29 3.20 -7.13
C LYS A 137 0.51 4.41 -7.61
N MET A 138 -0.49 4.84 -6.85
CA MET A 138 -1.29 6.02 -7.16
C MET A 138 -0.40 7.28 -7.26
N LEU A 139 0.46 7.53 -6.27
CA LEU A 139 1.39 8.67 -6.28
C LEU A 139 2.37 8.62 -7.46
N GLN A 140 2.91 7.44 -7.80
CA GLN A 140 3.79 7.29 -8.97
C GLN A 140 3.08 7.65 -10.27
N ARG A 141 1.82 7.22 -10.44
CA ARG A 141 1.02 7.56 -11.63
C ARG A 141 0.77 9.06 -11.74
N TYR A 142 0.42 9.72 -10.64
CA TYR A 142 0.27 11.19 -10.63
C TYR A 142 1.58 11.90 -10.99
N ALA A 143 2.71 11.45 -10.45
CA ALA A 143 4.01 12.02 -10.76
C ALA A 143 4.39 11.86 -12.25
N LEU A 144 4.05 10.72 -12.87
CA LEU A 144 4.28 10.47 -14.30
C LEU A 144 3.33 11.31 -15.18
N GLY A 145 2.04 11.35 -14.87
CA GLY A 145 1.07 12.16 -15.61
C GLY A 145 1.39 13.66 -15.58
N ASN A 146 1.89 14.18 -14.45
CA ASN A 146 2.32 15.57 -14.33
C ASN A 146 3.61 15.86 -15.13
N ARG A 147 4.48 14.88 -15.36
CA ARG A 147 5.69 15.04 -16.17
C ARG A 147 5.37 15.11 -17.66
N GLU A 148 4.37 14.36 -18.13
CA GLU A 148 3.95 14.37 -19.54
C GLU A 148 3.18 15.64 -19.92
N GLN A 149 2.48 16.27 -18.98
CA GLN A 149 1.81 17.56 -19.22
C GLN A 149 2.75 18.77 -19.12
N GLY A 150 3.94 18.62 -18.52
CA GLY A 150 4.92 19.69 -18.33
C GLY A 150 5.87 19.95 -19.52
N THR A 151 5.89 19.10 -20.54
CA THR A 151 6.82 19.23 -21.70
C THR A 151 6.25 19.99 -22.89
N GLY A 152 5.05 20.57 -22.77
CA GLY A 152 4.33 21.19 -23.89
C GLY A 152 4.59 22.67 -24.17
N ASN A 153 5.18 23.44 -23.26
CA ASN A 153 5.36 24.90 -23.44
C ASN A 153 6.79 25.35 -23.15
N SER A 154 7.70 25.08 -24.07
CA SER A 154 8.89 25.94 -24.24
C SER A 154 9.54 25.68 -25.60
N THR A 155 9.01 26.27 -26.67
CA THR A 155 9.81 26.62 -27.86
C THR A 155 9.14 27.79 -28.58
N LEU A 156 9.81 28.95 -28.47
CA LEU A 156 9.73 30.19 -29.28
C LEU A 156 8.47 31.05 -29.17
#